data_AF-A0A6L8CDC6-F1
#
_entry.id   AF-A0A6L8CDC6-F1
#
_cell.length_a   1.000
_cell.length_b   1.000
_cell.length_c   1.000
_cell.angle_alpha   90.00
_cell.angle_beta   90.00
_cell.angle_gamma   90.00
#
_symmetry.space_group_name_H-M   'P 1'
#
loop_
_entity.id
_entity.type
_entity.pdbx_description
1 polymer ?
#
loop_
_entity_poly.entity_id
_entity_poly.type
_entity_poly.pdbx_seq_one_letter_code
_entity_poly.pdbx_strand_id
1 'polypeptide(L)'
;MGIHFENPKPVEVAKRLMTGVVGNGDLVLDFFAGSGTAGQAIMEMNSESHKDVRFILVQIPERINEKHSAYKAGHKTIAELCIDRLEKAGRRRIEDSGSILDVGFRVYRLTESYFPENHFEFDPSKSEKENVAALRKHLETASQPRIFDKNEIADIITEISLKNGYGLFYTLEHMKRRFPGNTVYRLSGNGKGALLCLDVELQEKNVRILAERYPEDQLILSRRALCTAKNWTLRNAFGDNLRTV
;
A
#
# COMPACT_ATOMS: atom_id res chain seq x y z
N MET A 1 11.13 -3.59 -28.64
CA MET A 1 11.37 -2.48 -27.70
C MET A 1 12.87 -2.43 -27.47
N GLY A 2 13.54 -1.31 -27.77
CA GLY A 2 14.97 -1.15 -27.51
C GLY A 2 15.23 -1.07 -26.00
N ILE A 3 15.17 -2.23 -25.32
CA ILE A 3 15.35 -2.33 -23.88
C ILE A 3 16.84 -2.32 -23.61
N HIS A 4 17.30 -1.30 -22.89
CA HIS A 4 18.68 -1.18 -22.45
C HIS A 4 18.91 -2.05 -21.20
N PHE A 5 18.77 -3.37 -21.33
CA PHE A 5 19.03 -4.31 -20.24
C PHE A 5 19.86 -5.47 -20.79
N GLU A 6 20.82 -5.95 -20.01
CA GLU A 6 21.58 -7.13 -20.39
C GLU A 6 20.71 -8.38 -20.20
N ASN A 7 20.51 -9.14 -21.27
CA ASN A 7 19.81 -10.44 -21.26
C ASN A 7 18.41 -10.41 -20.58
N PRO A 8 17.49 -9.52 -20.96
CA PRO A 8 16.14 -9.55 -20.43
C PRO A 8 15.50 -10.89 -20.79
N LYS A 9 14.72 -11.46 -19.86
CA LYS A 9 13.96 -12.68 -20.16
C LYS A 9 13.04 -12.42 -21.38
N PRO A 10 12.87 -13.36 -22.32
CA PRO A 10 11.95 -13.17 -23.43
C PRO A 10 10.49 -13.11 -22.95
N VAL A 11 9.77 -12.06 -23.34
CA VAL A 11 8.36 -11.85 -22.95
C VAL A 11 7.48 -13.01 -23.38
N GLU A 12 7.64 -13.48 -24.62
CA GLU A 12 6.84 -14.60 -25.16
C GLU A 12 7.03 -15.90 -24.36
N VAL A 13 8.23 -16.15 -23.84
CA VAL A 13 8.48 -17.32 -22.98
C VAL A 13 7.74 -17.15 -21.65
N ALA A 14 7.84 -15.98 -21.01
CA ALA A 14 7.12 -15.70 -19.77
C ALA A 14 5.59 -15.78 -19.95
N LYS A 15 5.05 -15.16 -21.01
CA LYS A 15 3.63 -15.17 -21.35
C LYS A 15 3.11 -16.58 -21.60
N ARG A 16 3.85 -17.40 -22.36
CA ARG A 16 3.49 -18.80 -22.62
C ARG A 16 3.44 -19.63 -21.34
N LEU A 17 4.41 -19.48 -20.44
CA LEU A 17 4.41 -20.16 -19.15
C LEU A 17 3.20 -19.73 -18.30
N MET A 18 2.96 -18.42 -18.19
CA MET A 18 1.87 -17.85 -17.41
C MET A 18 0.49 -18.28 -17.92
N THR A 19 0.30 -18.36 -19.24
CA THR A 19 -0.98 -18.77 -19.84
C THR A 19 -1.44 -20.15 -19.38
N GLY A 20 -0.50 -21.07 -19.12
CA GLY A 20 -0.80 -22.43 -18.69
C GLY A 20 -1.00 -22.61 -17.19
N VAL A 21 -0.63 -21.63 -16.36
CA VAL A 21 -0.65 -21.77 -14.89
C VAL A 21 -1.45 -20.69 -14.16
N VAL A 22 -1.75 -19.57 -14.82
CA VAL A 22 -2.43 -18.42 -14.21
C VAL A 22 -3.89 -18.33 -14.66
N GLY A 23 -4.79 -18.40 -13.69
CA GLY A 23 -6.23 -18.23 -13.83
C GLY A 23 -6.68 -16.76 -13.74
N ASN A 24 -7.97 -16.53 -13.98
CA ASN A 24 -8.55 -15.19 -13.84
C ASN A 24 -8.64 -14.79 -12.36
N GLY A 25 -8.27 -13.55 -12.02
CA GLY A 25 -8.28 -13.03 -10.63
C GLY A 25 -7.02 -13.36 -9.82
N ASP A 26 -6.12 -14.18 -10.37
CA ASP A 26 -4.85 -14.56 -9.73
C ASP A 26 -3.92 -13.36 -9.52
N LEU A 27 -2.99 -13.52 -8.58
CA LEU A 27 -1.93 -12.57 -8.28
C LEU A 27 -0.57 -13.22 -8.52
N VAL A 28 0.21 -12.64 -9.43
CA VAL A 28 1.58 -13.08 -9.72
C VAL A 28 2.57 -12.22 -8.95
N LEU A 29 3.52 -12.85 -8.26
CA LEU A 29 4.62 -12.20 -7.58
C LEU A 29 5.94 -12.54 -8.28
N ASP A 30 6.70 -11.51 -8.66
CA ASP A 30 8.10 -11.65 -9.07
C ASP A 30 8.96 -10.68 -8.26
N PHE A 31 9.68 -11.23 -7.29
CA PHE A 31 10.54 -10.46 -6.39
C PHE A 31 11.98 -10.28 -6.89
N PHE A 32 12.24 -10.69 -8.14
CA PHE A 32 13.46 -10.43 -8.90
C PHE A 32 13.09 -9.88 -10.27
N ALA A 33 12.28 -8.81 -10.29
CA ALA A 33 11.63 -8.32 -11.49
C ALA A 33 12.61 -7.99 -12.63
N GLY A 34 13.82 -7.54 -12.28
CA GLY A 34 14.87 -7.15 -13.21
C GLY A 34 14.37 -6.08 -14.16
N SER A 35 14.26 -6.42 -15.43
CA SER A 35 13.73 -5.50 -16.45
C SER A 35 12.20 -5.37 -16.46
N GLY A 36 11.44 -6.12 -15.65
CA GLY A 36 9.96 -6.05 -15.64
C GLY A 36 9.28 -6.96 -16.66
N THR A 37 9.93 -8.06 -17.06
CA THR A 37 9.40 -8.97 -18.09
C THR A 37 8.08 -9.62 -17.66
N ALA A 38 7.95 -10.01 -16.39
CA ALA A 38 6.74 -10.62 -15.86
C ALA A 38 5.52 -9.67 -15.94
N GLY A 39 5.68 -8.41 -15.53
CA GLY A 39 4.60 -7.43 -15.61
C GLY A 39 4.14 -7.15 -17.04
N GLN A 40 5.09 -7.01 -17.99
CA GLN A 40 4.73 -6.86 -19.40
C GLN A 40 3.95 -8.08 -19.92
N ALA A 41 4.41 -9.29 -19.62
CA ALA A 41 3.75 -10.51 -20.07
C ALA A 41 2.30 -10.60 -19.55
N ILE A 42 2.05 -10.17 -18.31
CA ILE A 42 0.72 -10.15 -17.71
C ILE A 42 -0.16 -9.08 -18.37
N MET A 43 0.35 -7.86 -18.61
CA MET A 43 -0.39 -6.82 -19.33
C MET A 43 -0.81 -7.29 -20.73
N GLU A 44 0.09 -7.95 -21.45
CA GLU A 44 -0.20 -8.55 -22.76
C GLU A 44 -1.27 -9.64 -22.65
N MET A 45 -1.09 -10.60 -21.76
CA MET A 45 -2.03 -11.69 -21.55
C MET A 45 -3.44 -11.20 -21.16
N ASN A 46 -3.54 -10.22 -20.25
CA ASN A 46 -4.82 -9.63 -19.85
C ASN A 46 -5.53 -8.97 -21.03
N SER A 47 -4.78 -8.26 -21.88
CA SER A 47 -5.33 -7.61 -23.08
C SER A 47 -5.78 -8.60 -24.16
N GLU A 48 -5.05 -9.71 -24.33
CA GLU A 48 -5.32 -10.72 -25.37
C GLU A 48 -6.44 -11.70 -24.99
N SER A 49 -6.58 -12.01 -23.69
CA SER A 49 -7.48 -13.06 -23.19
C SER A 49 -8.59 -12.55 -22.28
N HIS A 50 -8.78 -11.23 -22.16
CA HIS A 50 -9.74 -10.59 -21.26
C HIS A 50 -9.69 -11.13 -19.83
N LYS A 51 -8.48 -11.42 -19.33
CA LYS A 51 -8.24 -11.81 -17.95
C LYS A 51 -7.97 -10.59 -17.08
N ASP A 52 -8.24 -10.73 -15.79
CA ASP A 52 -7.94 -9.79 -14.72
C ASP A 52 -6.88 -10.39 -13.78
N VAL A 53 -5.68 -10.60 -14.31
CA VAL A 53 -4.53 -11.05 -13.50
C VAL A 53 -3.78 -9.85 -12.97
N ARG A 54 -3.55 -9.84 -11.67
CA ARG A 54 -2.79 -8.79 -10.98
C ARG A 54 -1.35 -9.21 -10.80
N PHE A 55 -0.46 -8.24 -10.63
CA PHE A 55 0.96 -8.51 -10.38
C PHE A 55 1.55 -7.63 -9.28
N ILE A 56 2.52 -8.17 -8.55
CA ILE A 56 3.44 -7.44 -7.68
C ILE A 56 4.87 -7.74 -8.16
N LEU A 57 5.61 -6.68 -8.46
CA LEU A 57 7.02 -6.76 -8.82
C LEU A 57 7.86 -6.11 -7.72
N VAL A 58 8.93 -6.78 -7.29
CA VAL A 58 9.92 -6.21 -6.37
C VAL A 58 11.25 -6.09 -7.10
N GLN A 59 11.84 -4.90 -7.03
CA GLN A 59 13.14 -4.61 -7.63
C GLN A 59 13.94 -3.71 -6.70
N ILE A 60 15.15 -4.15 -6.33
CA ILE A 60 16.11 -3.32 -5.60
C ILE A 60 16.56 -2.17 -6.52
N PRO A 61 16.71 -0.93 -6.01
CA PRO A 61 17.19 0.21 -6.80
C PRO A 61 18.71 0.14 -7.04
N GLU A 62 19.18 -0.95 -7.65
CA GLU A 62 20.58 -1.16 -8.01
C GLU A 62 21.03 -0.10 -9.02
N ARG A 63 22.16 0.55 -8.74
CA ARG A 63 22.71 1.61 -9.60
C ARG A 63 23.25 1.03 -10.89
N ILE A 64 22.92 1.68 -12.00
CA ILE A 64 23.44 1.34 -13.33
C ILE A 64 24.77 2.04 -13.55
N ASN A 65 25.75 1.33 -14.13
CA ASN A 65 27.03 1.90 -14.52
C ASN A 65 26.85 3.06 -15.52
N GLU A 66 27.51 4.18 -15.31
CA GLU A 66 27.36 5.39 -16.14
C GLU A 66 27.70 5.18 -17.63
N LYS A 67 28.58 4.21 -17.92
CA LYS A 67 28.96 3.85 -19.29
C LYS A 67 27.90 3.00 -19.99
N HIS A 68 27.02 2.35 -19.24
CA HIS A 68 25.98 1.46 -19.76
C HIS A 68 24.92 2.25 -20.54
N SER A 69 24.36 1.63 -21.57
CA SER A 69 23.41 2.30 -22.48
C SER A 69 22.12 2.76 -21.76
N ALA A 70 21.69 2.03 -20.73
CA ALA A 70 20.50 2.40 -19.94
C ALA A 70 20.69 3.69 -19.16
N TYR A 71 21.91 3.92 -18.64
CA TYR A 71 22.25 5.15 -17.94
C TYR A 71 22.26 6.34 -18.89
N LYS A 72 22.84 6.15 -20.07
CA LYS A 72 22.80 7.15 -21.16
C LYS A 72 21.37 7.45 -21.63
N ALA A 73 20.46 6.48 -21.51
CA ALA A 73 19.04 6.65 -21.78
C ALA A 73 18.24 7.28 -20.61
N GLY A 74 18.91 7.68 -19.53
CA GLY A 74 18.31 8.43 -18.42
C GLY A 74 17.97 7.60 -17.17
N HIS A 75 18.21 6.28 -17.18
CA HIS A 75 17.90 5.41 -16.04
C HIS A 75 19.11 5.29 -15.11
N LYS A 76 18.99 5.79 -13.88
CA LYS A 76 20.03 5.68 -12.85
C LYS A 76 20.00 4.33 -12.15
N THR A 77 18.83 3.69 -12.08
CA THR A 77 18.66 2.39 -11.40
C THR A 77 17.92 1.37 -12.25
N ILE A 78 18.11 0.09 -11.95
CA ILE A 78 17.35 -1.01 -12.58
C ILE A 78 15.85 -0.86 -12.31
N ALA A 79 15.45 -0.38 -11.14
CA ALA A 79 14.05 -0.12 -10.80
C ALA A 79 13.41 0.93 -11.73
N GLU A 80 14.12 2.01 -12.04
CA GLU A 80 13.65 3.03 -13.00
C GLU A 80 13.46 2.44 -14.40
N LEU A 81 14.39 1.59 -14.86
CA LEU A 81 14.26 0.89 -16.13
C LEU A 81 13.07 -0.08 -16.16
N CYS A 82 12.84 -0.80 -15.05
CA CYS A 82 11.68 -1.68 -14.90
C CYS A 82 10.36 -0.89 -15.01
N ILE A 83 10.27 0.26 -14.33
CA ILE A 83 9.09 1.14 -14.37
C ILE A 83 8.87 1.66 -15.79
N ASP A 84 9.89 2.23 -16.42
CA ASP A 84 9.82 2.77 -17.78
C ASP A 84 9.37 1.71 -18.80
N ARG A 85 9.87 0.47 -18.68
CA ARG A 85 9.42 -0.63 -19.52
C ARG A 85 7.92 -0.90 -19.36
N LEU A 86 7.42 -0.95 -18.13
CA LEU A 86 6.00 -1.23 -17.85
C LEU A 86 5.10 -0.10 -18.35
N GLU A 87 5.51 1.16 -18.17
CA GLU A 87 4.78 2.31 -18.73
C GLU A 87 4.70 2.24 -20.25
N LYS A 88 5.82 1.94 -20.92
CA LYS A 88 5.87 1.77 -22.39
C LYS A 88 5.04 0.58 -22.87
N ALA A 89 5.09 -0.55 -22.15
CA ALA A 89 4.30 -1.72 -22.46
C ALA A 89 2.80 -1.43 -22.35
N GLY A 90 2.37 -0.80 -21.27
CA GLY A 90 0.98 -0.42 -21.05
C GLY A 90 0.47 0.56 -22.11
N ARG A 91 1.24 1.63 -22.38
CA ARG A 91 0.89 2.63 -23.42
C ARG A 91 0.68 1.97 -24.77
N ARG A 92 1.58 1.08 -25.17
CA ARG A 92 1.48 0.35 -26.44
C ARG A 92 0.22 -0.51 -26.50
N ARG A 93 -0.19 -1.15 -25.41
CA ARG A 93 -1.44 -1.94 -25.37
C ARG A 93 -2.70 -1.09 -25.52
N ILE A 94 -2.72 0.10 -24.95
CA ILE A 94 -3.81 1.06 -25.16
C ILE A 94 -3.87 1.44 -26.65
N GLU A 95 -2.74 1.81 -27.24
CA GLU A 95 -2.63 2.18 -28.66
C GLU A 95 -3.04 1.04 -29.61
N ASP A 96 -2.59 -0.19 -29.34
CA ASP A 96 -2.88 -1.36 -30.17
C ASP A 96 -4.36 -1.80 -30.09
N SER A 97 -5.00 -1.69 -28.91
CA SER A 97 -6.34 -2.27 -28.68
C SER A 97 -7.50 -1.34 -29.04
N GLY A 98 -7.31 -0.02 -28.99
CA GLY A 98 -8.39 0.96 -29.15
C GLY A 98 -9.50 0.86 -28.09
N SER A 99 -9.25 0.15 -26.98
CA SER A 99 -10.21 -0.14 -25.92
C SER A 99 -9.73 0.34 -24.55
N ILE A 100 -10.64 0.43 -23.58
CA ILE A 100 -10.29 0.78 -22.20
C ILE A 100 -9.70 -0.47 -21.54
N LEU A 101 -8.38 -0.51 -21.39
CA LEU A 101 -7.64 -1.56 -20.70
C LEU A 101 -7.04 -1.04 -19.39
N ASP A 102 -7.10 -1.84 -18.33
CA ASP A 102 -6.28 -1.58 -17.15
C ASP A 102 -4.85 -2.06 -17.40
N VAL A 103 -3.98 -1.09 -17.70
CA VAL A 103 -2.53 -1.28 -17.82
C VAL A 103 -1.79 -0.48 -16.74
N GLY A 104 -2.53 0.00 -15.74
CA GLY A 104 -2.02 0.81 -14.66
C GLY A 104 -1.24 -0.03 -13.65
N PHE A 105 -0.37 0.63 -12.92
CA PHE A 105 0.28 0.07 -11.74
C PHE A 105 0.63 1.20 -10.77
N ARG A 106 0.87 0.84 -9.50
CA ARG A 106 1.36 1.76 -8.48
C ARG A 106 2.81 1.44 -8.18
N VAL A 107 3.62 2.47 -7.95
CA VAL A 107 5.02 2.34 -7.56
C VAL A 107 5.14 2.67 -6.09
N TYR A 108 5.69 1.75 -5.32
CA TYR A 108 5.97 1.92 -3.89
C TYR A 108 7.47 1.84 -3.64
N ARG A 109 7.91 2.48 -2.55
CA ARG A 109 9.28 2.40 -2.04
C ARG A 109 9.21 2.03 -0.57
N LEU A 110 10.22 1.30 -0.10
CA LEU A 110 10.37 1.04 1.33
C LEU A 110 10.84 2.33 2.02
N THR A 111 10.22 2.63 3.15
CA THR A 111 10.53 3.76 4.03
C THR A 111 10.35 3.29 5.48
N GLU A 112 10.77 4.11 6.43
CA GLU A 112 10.48 3.88 7.85
C GLU A 112 8.97 3.88 8.11
N SER A 113 8.53 3.05 9.05
CA SER A 113 7.11 2.94 9.42
C SER A 113 6.57 4.26 9.97
N TYR A 114 5.33 4.59 9.61
CA TYR A 114 4.61 5.71 10.22
C TYR A 114 4.15 5.41 11.65
N PHE A 115 4.12 4.13 12.03
CA PHE A 115 3.69 3.66 13.33
C PHE A 115 4.90 3.23 14.18
N PRO A 116 4.87 3.45 15.51
CA PRO A 116 5.93 2.99 16.39
C PRO A 116 6.14 1.48 16.27
N GLU A 117 7.38 1.09 16.02
CA GLU A 117 7.79 -0.31 15.99
C GLU A 117 8.38 -0.69 17.36
N ASN A 118 7.97 -1.83 17.90
CA ASN A 118 8.48 -2.32 19.19
C ASN A 118 9.78 -3.11 18.98
N HIS A 119 10.87 -2.39 18.72
CA HIS A 119 12.22 -2.94 18.60
C HIS A 119 13.00 -2.83 19.91
N PHE A 120 12.32 -2.71 21.06
CA PHE A 120 13.02 -2.63 22.32
C PHE A 120 13.69 -3.97 22.62
N GLU A 121 15.02 -3.96 22.67
CA GLU A 121 15.84 -5.08 23.10
C GLU A 121 16.49 -4.76 24.45
N PHE A 122 16.50 -5.74 25.35
CA PHE A 122 17.23 -5.64 26.60
C PHE A 122 18.73 -5.63 26.33
N ASP A 123 19.44 -4.66 26.88
CA ASP A 123 20.90 -4.56 26.78
C ASP A 123 21.56 -5.36 27.92
N PRO A 124 22.23 -6.49 27.64
CA PRO A 124 22.83 -7.32 28.68
C PRO A 124 23.99 -6.64 29.42
N SER A 125 24.54 -5.55 28.87
CA SER A 125 25.63 -4.79 29.49
C SER A 125 25.15 -3.76 30.52
N LYS A 126 23.84 -3.49 30.60
CA LYS A 126 23.24 -2.49 31.49
C LYS A 126 22.56 -3.14 32.69
N SER A 127 22.48 -2.40 33.79
CA SER A 127 21.72 -2.84 34.96
C SER A 127 20.22 -2.91 34.66
N GLU A 128 19.49 -3.67 35.48
CA GLU A 128 18.03 -3.78 35.38
C GLU A 128 17.35 -2.41 35.46
N LYS A 129 17.80 -1.53 36.36
CA LYS A 129 17.24 -0.18 36.51
C LYS A 129 17.40 0.66 35.25
N GLU A 130 18.54 0.56 34.57
CA GLU A 130 18.80 1.28 33.33
C GLU A 130 17.96 0.74 32.18
N ASN A 131 17.82 -0.58 32.07
CA ASN A 131 16.96 -1.22 31.08
C ASN A 131 15.48 -0.86 31.30
N VAL A 132 15.00 -0.84 32.54
CA VAL A 132 13.64 -0.40 32.87
C VAL A 132 13.43 1.08 32.52
N ALA A 133 14.41 1.95 32.78
CA ALA A 133 14.33 3.35 32.39
C ALA A 133 14.29 3.52 30.86
N ALA A 134 15.10 2.75 30.12
CA ALA A 134 15.11 2.74 28.67
C ALA A 134 13.77 2.25 28.09
N LEU A 135 13.19 1.19 28.65
CA LEU A 135 11.87 0.69 28.27
C LEU A 135 10.78 1.75 28.51
N ARG A 136 10.78 2.43 29.67
CA ARG A 136 9.83 3.50 29.96
C ARG A 136 9.92 4.63 28.92
N LYS A 137 11.14 5.07 28.59
CA LYS A 137 11.37 6.10 27.56
C LYS A 137 10.88 5.63 26.17
N HIS A 138 11.11 4.37 25.82
CA HIS A 138 10.61 3.79 24.57
C HIS A 138 9.07 3.79 24.53
N LEU A 139 8.41 3.35 25.60
CA LEU A 139 6.95 3.35 25.72
C LEU A 139 6.37 4.77 25.68
N GLU A 140 7.01 5.73 26.35
CA GLU A 140 6.61 7.15 26.28
C GLU A 140 6.67 7.66 24.84
N THR A 141 7.76 7.41 24.12
CA THR A 141 7.94 7.82 22.72
C THR A 141 6.90 7.15 21.82
N ALA A 142 6.68 5.85 21.98
CA ALA A 142 5.68 5.09 21.22
C ALA A 142 4.24 5.52 21.53
N SER A 143 3.98 6.07 22.71
CA SER A 143 2.66 6.56 23.10
C SER A 143 2.32 7.94 22.54
N GLN A 144 3.31 8.68 22.01
CA GLN A 144 3.11 10.04 21.52
C GLN A 144 2.20 10.04 20.28
N PRO A 145 1.06 10.74 20.33
CA PRO A 145 0.14 10.77 19.21
C PRO A 145 0.70 11.63 18.07
N ARG A 146 1.06 10.97 16.96
CA ARG A 146 1.63 11.62 15.77
C ARG A 146 0.60 12.53 15.09
N ILE A 147 1.07 13.64 14.52
CA ILE A 147 0.30 14.46 13.58
C ILE A 147 0.73 14.01 12.20
N PHE A 148 -0.22 13.55 11.41
CA PHE A 148 0.02 13.18 10.02
C PHE A 148 -0.04 14.44 9.16
N ASP A 149 1.02 14.70 8.40
CA ASP A 149 0.95 15.74 7.37
C ASP A 149 -0.02 15.29 6.27
N LYS A 150 -0.73 16.24 5.65
CA LYS A 150 -1.63 15.97 4.52
C LYS A 150 -0.93 15.24 3.39
N ASN A 151 0.37 15.51 3.20
CA ASN A 151 1.19 14.88 2.17
C ASN A 151 1.47 13.39 2.46
N GLU A 152 1.38 12.95 3.72
CA GLU A 152 1.70 11.59 4.15
C GLU A 152 0.46 10.68 4.24
N ILE A 153 -0.75 11.26 4.18
CA ILE A 153 -2.01 10.53 4.40
C ILE A 153 -2.13 9.32 3.46
N ALA A 154 -1.75 9.45 2.19
CA ALA A 154 -1.83 8.35 1.24
C ALA A 154 -0.91 7.17 1.62
N ASP A 155 0.30 7.47 2.09
CA ASP A 155 1.29 6.46 2.49
C ASP A 155 0.86 5.78 3.80
N ILE A 156 0.33 6.56 4.74
CA ILE A 156 -0.23 6.03 6.00
C ILE A 156 -1.43 5.12 5.73
N ILE A 157 -2.34 5.51 4.83
CA ILE A 157 -3.48 4.65 4.45
C ILE A 157 -2.96 3.35 3.82
N THR A 158 -1.92 3.42 2.99
CA THR A 158 -1.27 2.23 2.41
C THR A 158 -0.72 1.33 3.52
N GLU A 159 -0.01 1.89 4.50
CA GLU A 159 0.54 1.12 5.62
C GLU A 159 -0.55 0.50 6.50
N ILE A 160 -1.62 1.26 6.80
CA ILE A 160 -2.81 0.75 7.51
C ILE A 160 -3.42 -0.41 6.73
N SER A 161 -3.59 -0.25 5.41
CA SER A 161 -4.13 -1.29 4.54
C SER A 161 -3.31 -2.58 4.65
N LEU A 162 -1.97 -2.47 4.59
CA LEU A 162 -1.07 -3.61 4.74
C LEU A 162 -1.14 -4.25 6.13
N LYS A 163 -0.94 -3.48 7.20
CA LYS A 163 -0.92 -3.99 8.59
C LYS A 163 -2.23 -4.63 9.03
N ASN A 164 -3.36 -4.19 8.46
CA ASN A 164 -4.68 -4.72 8.78
C ASN A 164 -5.18 -5.79 7.78
N GLY A 165 -4.37 -6.14 6.77
CA GLY A 165 -4.63 -7.25 5.85
C GLY A 165 -5.58 -6.94 4.69
N TYR A 166 -5.80 -5.66 4.36
CA TYR A 166 -6.54 -5.21 3.17
C TYR A 166 -5.70 -5.31 1.88
N GLY A 167 -4.37 -5.38 2.00
CA GLY A 167 -3.44 -5.58 0.88
C GLY A 167 -3.11 -4.30 0.10
N LEU A 168 -2.46 -4.44 -1.06
CA LEU A 168 -2.09 -3.30 -1.94
C LEU A 168 -3.17 -2.95 -2.97
N PHE A 169 -4.03 -3.91 -3.31
CA PHE A 169 -5.12 -3.74 -4.28
C PHE A 169 -6.41 -3.25 -3.64
N TYR A 170 -6.28 -2.42 -2.61
CA TYR A 170 -7.42 -1.85 -1.90
C TYR A 170 -8.05 -0.68 -2.67
N THR A 171 -9.33 -0.45 -2.43
CA THR A 171 -10.07 0.72 -2.89
C THR A 171 -10.41 1.64 -1.74
N LEU A 172 -10.52 2.93 -2.03
CA LEU A 172 -10.95 3.97 -1.10
C LEU A 172 -12.14 4.72 -1.70
N GLU A 173 -13.27 4.67 -1.02
CA GLU A 173 -14.44 5.49 -1.36
C GLU A 173 -14.57 6.64 -0.36
N HIS A 174 -14.51 7.89 -0.83
CA HIS A 174 -14.69 9.05 0.05
C HIS A 174 -16.17 9.29 0.38
N MET A 175 -16.52 9.16 1.67
CA MET A 175 -17.90 9.25 2.16
C MET A 175 -18.36 10.69 2.49
N LYS A 176 -17.90 11.69 1.72
CA LYS A 176 -18.10 13.14 1.99
C LYS A 176 -19.55 13.54 2.30
N ARG A 177 -20.52 12.96 1.58
CA ARG A 177 -21.95 13.28 1.75
C ARG A 177 -22.53 12.77 3.08
N ARG A 178 -21.94 11.72 3.66
CA ARG A 178 -22.45 11.06 4.87
C ARG A 178 -21.84 11.66 6.14
N PHE A 179 -20.62 12.18 6.04
CA PHE A 179 -19.88 12.73 7.19
C PHE A 179 -19.40 14.16 6.91
N PRO A 180 -20.29 15.16 6.90
CA PRO A 180 -19.89 16.54 6.65
C PRO A 180 -18.95 17.02 7.76
N GLY A 181 -17.82 17.62 7.39
CA GLY A 181 -16.81 18.15 8.31
C GLY A 181 -15.77 17.12 8.78
N ASN A 182 -15.87 15.86 8.34
CA ASN A 182 -14.82 14.86 8.55
C ASN A 182 -14.46 14.11 7.26
N THR A 183 -13.19 13.73 7.11
CA THR A 183 -12.65 12.95 6.00
C THR A 183 -12.75 11.47 6.32
N VAL A 184 -13.87 10.85 5.93
CA VAL A 184 -14.11 9.41 6.16
C VAL A 184 -14.04 8.65 4.83
N TYR A 185 -13.24 7.61 4.79
CA TYR A 185 -13.13 6.68 3.66
C TYR A 185 -13.73 5.32 4.01
N ARG A 186 -14.38 4.68 3.03
CA ARG A 186 -14.61 3.23 3.05
C ARG A 186 -13.43 2.56 2.37
N LEU A 187 -12.59 1.89 3.17
CA LEU A 187 -11.46 1.08 2.74
C LEU A 187 -11.94 -0.34 2.47
N SER A 188 -11.72 -0.86 1.27
CA SER A 188 -12.07 -2.25 0.93
C SER A 188 -10.88 -2.96 0.28
N GLY A 189 -10.60 -4.20 0.69
CA GLY A 189 -9.47 -4.96 0.17
C GLY A 189 -9.44 -6.37 0.75
N ASN A 190 -9.01 -7.35 -0.06
CA ASN A 190 -8.98 -8.78 0.32
C ASN A 190 -10.30 -9.31 0.92
N GLY A 191 -11.45 -8.85 0.41
CA GLY A 191 -12.78 -9.24 0.92
C GLY A 191 -13.15 -8.63 2.27
N LYS A 192 -12.37 -7.67 2.79
CA LYS A 192 -12.62 -6.94 4.03
C LYS A 192 -13.04 -5.51 3.75
N GLY A 193 -13.77 -4.90 4.69
CA GLY A 193 -14.16 -3.50 4.67
C GLY A 193 -13.92 -2.81 6.01
N ALA A 194 -13.50 -1.54 5.97
CA ALA A 194 -13.43 -0.65 7.13
C ALA A 194 -13.85 0.77 6.78
N LEU A 195 -14.33 1.49 7.80
CA LEU A 195 -14.39 2.94 7.82
C LEU A 195 -13.09 3.48 8.40
N LEU A 196 -12.45 4.40 7.68
CA LEU A 196 -11.17 5.00 8.04
C LEU A 196 -11.31 6.51 8.15
N CYS A 197 -10.95 7.08 9.29
CA CYS A 197 -10.89 8.53 9.50
C CYS A 197 -9.61 8.91 10.26
N LEU A 198 -8.75 9.69 9.61
CA LEU A 198 -7.46 10.13 10.14
C LEU A 198 -7.47 11.60 10.59
N ASP A 199 -8.65 12.23 10.65
CA ASP A 199 -8.78 13.60 11.12
C ASP A 199 -8.38 13.73 12.60
N VAL A 200 -7.84 14.89 12.97
CA VAL A 200 -7.43 15.19 14.36
C VAL A 200 -8.64 15.32 15.29
N GLU A 201 -9.81 15.69 14.77
CA GLU A 201 -11.04 15.82 15.55
C GLU A 201 -12.22 15.20 14.81
N LEU A 202 -12.94 14.28 15.48
CA LEU A 202 -14.19 13.73 14.98
C LEU A 202 -15.39 14.53 15.51
N GLN A 203 -16.22 15.08 14.62
CA GLN A 203 -17.40 15.88 15.02
C GLN A 203 -18.43 15.01 15.74
N GLU A 204 -19.07 15.54 16.79
CA GLU A 204 -19.97 14.76 17.66
C GLU A 204 -21.16 14.14 16.90
N LYS A 205 -21.72 14.86 15.93
CA LYS A 205 -22.77 14.32 15.05
C LYS A 205 -22.28 13.09 14.26
N ASN A 206 -21.02 13.08 13.82
CA ASN A 206 -20.44 12.01 13.02
C ASN A 206 -20.12 10.79 13.90
N VAL A 207 -19.76 10.99 15.17
CA VAL A 207 -19.64 9.91 16.18
C VAL A 207 -20.95 9.14 16.30
N ARG A 208 -22.08 9.85 16.43
CA ARG A 208 -23.41 9.23 16.54
C ARG A 208 -23.78 8.49 15.25
N ILE A 209 -23.56 9.10 14.09
CA ILE A 209 -23.83 8.47 12.80
C ILE A 209 -23.02 7.17 12.64
N LEU A 210 -21.74 7.16 13.03
CA LEU A 210 -20.89 5.97 12.99
C LEU A 210 -21.44 4.86 13.90
N ALA A 211 -21.73 5.20 15.16
CA ALA A 211 -22.21 4.25 16.16
C ALA A 211 -23.58 3.64 15.81
N GLU A 212 -24.50 4.43 15.26
CA GLU A 212 -25.87 3.99 15.00
C GLU A 212 -26.03 3.26 13.66
N ARG A 213 -25.26 3.65 12.63
CA ARG A 213 -25.49 3.16 11.25
C ARG A 213 -24.47 2.15 10.76
N TYR A 214 -23.30 2.06 11.39
CA TYR A 214 -22.22 1.18 10.94
C TYR A 214 -21.59 0.33 12.07
N PRO A 215 -22.31 -0.14 13.10
CA PRO A 215 -21.70 -0.85 14.24
C PRO A 215 -21.00 -2.16 13.84
N GLU A 216 -21.43 -2.78 12.73
CA GLU A 216 -20.87 -4.03 12.21
C GLU A 216 -19.62 -3.85 11.35
N ASP A 217 -19.34 -2.61 10.87
CA ASP A 217 -18.14 -2.32 10.09
C ASP A 217 -16.92 -2.20 11.04
N GLN A 218 -15.72 -2.56 10.56
CA GLN A 218 -14.50 -2.16 11.26
C GLN A 218 -14.31 -0.65 11.18
N LEU A 219 -13.97 0.00 12.30
CA LEU A 219 -13.71 1.44 12.36
C LEU A 219 -12.27 1.70 12.79
N ILE A 220 -11.51 2.38 11.92
CA ILE A 220 -10.12 2.76 12.16
C ILE A 220 -10.05 4.28 12.29
N LEU A 221 -9.63 4.76 13.46
CA LEU A 221 -9.55 6.19 13.79
C LEU A 221 -8.16 6.62 14.23
N SER A 222 -7.79 7.87 13.96
CA SER A 222 -6.67 8.49 14.68
C SER A 222 -6.98 8.54 16.18
N ARG A 223 -6.04 8.12 17.04
CA ARG A 223 -6.19 8.19 18.50
C ARG A 223 -6.51 9.60 18.99
N ARG A 224 -6.03 10.64 18.30
CA ARG A 224 -6.29 12.06 18.64
C ARG A 224 -7.72 12.49 18.43
N ALA A 225 -8.44 11.85 17.51
CA ALA A 225 -9.82 12.18 17.19
C ALA A 225 -10.78 11.95 18.37
N LEU A 226 -10.34 11.19 19.36
CA LEU A 226 -11.15 10.68 20.47
C LEU A 226 -10.81 11.40 21.78
N CYS A 227 -11.80 12.09 22.34
CA CYS A 227 -11.81 12.40 23.77
C CYS A 227 -12.44 11.23 24.55
N THR A 228 -12.36 11.24 25.88
CA THR A 228 -12.89 10.18 26.76
C THR A 228 -14.34 9.81 26.44
N ALA A 229 -15.20 10.82 26.23
CA ALA A 229 -16.61 10.60 25.90
C ALA A 229 -16.80 9.95 24.53
N LYS A 230 -16.13 10.45 23.49
CA LYS A 230 -16.19 9.91 22.12
C LYS A 230 -15.67 8.46 22.08
N ASN A 231 -14.57 8.20 22.77
CA ASN A 231 -13.99 6.86 22.87
C ASN A 231 -14.96 5.88 23.54
N TRP A 232 -15.61 6.28 24.64
CA TRP A 232 -16.58 5.44 25.33
C TRP A 232 -17.77 5.09 24.43
N THR A 233 -18.36 6.07 23.75
CA THR A 233 -19.48 5.85 22.82
C THR A 233 -19.11 4.88 21.70
N LEU A 234 -17.96 5.08 21.05
CA LEU A 234 -17.54 4.23 19.93
C LEU A 234 -17.12 2.84 20.40
N ARG A 235 -16.49 2.70 21.57
CA ARG A 235 -16.17 1.38 22.14
C ARG A 235 -17.42 0.56 22.44
N ASN A 236 -18.47 1.20 22.95
CA ASN A 236 -19.74 0.49 23.20
C ASN A 236 -20.43 0.06 21.90
N ALA A 237 -20.30 0.83 20.83
CA ALA A 237 -20.95 0.53 19.55
C ALA A 237 -20.17 -0.49 18.70
N PHE A 238 -18.85 -0.37 18.64
CA PHE A 238 -18.01 -1.17 17.75
C PHE A 238 -17.29 -2.32 18.47
N GLY A 239 -17.12 -2.27 19.79
CA GLY A 239 -16.39 -3.29 20.55
C GLY A 239 -14.99 -3.54 19.97
N ASP A 240 -14.71 -4.80 19.62
CA ASP A 240 -13.44 -5.24 19.02
C ASP A 240 -13.23 -4.75 17.58
N ASN A 241 -14.28 -4.25 16.92
CA ASN A 241 -14.20 -3.66 15.59
C ASN A 241 -13.63 -2.23 15.60
N LEU A 242 -13.45 -1.61 16.78
CA LEU A 242 -12.81 -0.30 16.91
C LEU A 242 -11.29 -0.45 16.99
N ARG A 243 -10.57 0.14 16.03
CA ARG A 243 -9.12 0.27 16.03
C ARG A 243 -8.71 1.73 16.08
N THR A 244 -7.72 2.03 16.90
CA THR A 244 -7.10 3.36 16.95
C THR A 244 -5.67 3.27 16.49
N VAL A 245 -5.28 4.17 15.59
CA VAL A 245 -3.92 4.30 15.06
C VAL A 245 -3.30 5.66 15.42
#